data_AF-A0A2H0M400-F1
#
_entry.id   AF-A0A2H0M400-F1
#
_cell.length_a   1.000
_cell.length_b   1.000
_cell.length_c   1.000
_cell.angle_alpha   90.00
_cell.angle_beta   90.00
_cell.angle_gamma   90.00
#
_symmetry.space_group_name_H-M   'P 1'
#
loop_
_entity.id
_entity.type
_entity.pdbx_description
1 polymer ?
#
loop_
_entity_poly.entity_id
_entity_poly.type
_entity_poly.pdbx_seq_one_letter_code
_entity_poly.pdbx_strand_id
1 'polypeptide(L)'
;MKKTKIFLAGIMLVAVFLTGASQVQAALTSQQIQAILSVLNSFGADSQTVQNVDDSLHGRPLTYPTDSTTETTQSSGSFCHTWNTNLRVGDRGADVRALAIALTKEGVMFAEDGNIELFSERRASSVVDFQEKYASEILAPYGLSRGTGFVGSSTRAKLNALYKCDNPNDNISDLSYLMNSSGERNVIVAGEKTWAYGTNLSNYVSVLVKLDNEEINENLSKVNRSATQDSRLEFVASDTLKTGNSTVWLETPGGSRSNTIKVRTVVKESVDTSSITVLSPNGGETLTEGQAYRITWNSSGIQASVNIDLVDGFGRVTRRIAENVPNNGSYNWSVPKDLVSETSGVFKIIVGANERAGASDM
;
A
#
# COMPACT_ATOMS: atom_id res chain seq x y z
N MET A 1 100.96 2.72 -0.96
CA MET A 1 101.46 3.90 -1.71
C MET A 1 101.10 3.76 -3.18
N LYS A 2 100.46 4.79 -3.76
CA LYS A 2 100.38 5.15 -5.20
C LYS A 2 99.62 4.18 -6.12
N LYS A 3 98.86 4.62 -7.13
CA LYS A 3 98.10 5.84 -7.47
C LYS A 3 97.36 5.45 -8.77
N THR A 4 96.11 5.87 -8.87
CA THR A 4 95.16 5.77 -9.99
C THR A 4 95.71 6.11 -11.37
N LYS A 5 95.25 5.43 -12.43
CA LYS A 5 94.95 6.07 -13.74
C LYS A 5 93.67 5.49 -14.35
N ILE A 6 92.78 6.42 -14.67
CA ILE A 6 91.46 6.29 -15.28
C ILE A 6 91.63 6.30 -16.81
N PHE A 7 90.78 5.57 -17.55
CA PHE A 7 90.48 5.86 -18.94
C PHE A 7 88.97 5.89 -19.15
N LEU A 8 88.49 7.03 -19.68
CA LEU A 8 87.10 7.32 -20.04
C LEU A 8 86.79 6.83 -21.46
N ALA A 9 85.64 6.19 -21.62
CA ALA A 9 84.73 6.26 -22.77
C ALA A 9 83.38 5.71 -22.25
N GLY A 10 82.23 6.38 -22.25
CA GLY A 10 81.75 7.46 -23.09
C GLY A 10 80.53 6.97 -23.87
N ILE A 11 79.42 6.60 -23.22
CA ILE A 11 78.10 6.43 -23.87
C ILE A 11 77.00 7.02 -22.97
N MET A 12 76.16 7.80 -23.65
CA MET A 12 75.01 8.59 -23.23
C MET A 12 73.90 7.84 -22.47
N LEU A 13 73.34 8.54 -21.48
CA LEU A 13 71.91 8.82 -21.22
C LEU A 13 70.89 7.68 -21.47
N VAL A 14 70.26 7.18 -20.40
CA VAL A 14 68.86 7.47 -20.03
C VAL A 14 68.69 7.13 -18.54
N ALA A 15 68.34 8.12 -17.73
CA ALA A 15 67.82 7.92 -16.39
C ALA A 15 66.32 7.62 -16.48
N VAL A 16 65.90 6.41 -16.13
CA VAL A 16 64.47 6.13 -15.86
C VAL A 16 64.29 6.20 -14.35
N PHE A 17 63.78 7.35 -13.89
CA PHE A 17 63.11 7.46 -12.60
C PHE A 17 61.87 6.55 -12.65
N LEU A 18 61.92 5.40 -11.99
CA LEU A 18 60.70 4.69 -11.58
C LEU A 18 60.14 5.39 -10.34
N THR A 19 59.56 6.57 -10.55
CA THR A 19 58.51 7.05 -9.65
C THR A 19 57.30 6.15 -9.92
N GLY A 20 57.05 5.19 -9.04
CA GLY A 20 55.75 4.54 -8.98
C GLY A 20 54.71 5.62 -8.77
N ALA A 21 53.93 5.90 -9.81
CA ALA A 21 52.80 6.79 -9.74
C ALA A 21 51.84 6.25 -8.68
N SER A 22 51.70 6.97 -7.57
CA SER A 22 50.52 6.82 -6.72
C SER A 22 49.32 7.12 -7.62
N GLN A 23 48.49 6.12 -7.87
CA GLN A 23 47.22 6.35 -8.54
C GLN A 23 46.37 7.20 -7.59
N VAL A 24 46.33 8.50 -7.85
CA VAL A 24 45.38 9.39 -7.21
C VAL A 24 44.04 9.08 -7.86
N GLN A 25 43.31 8.14 -7.26
CA GLN A 25 41.88 7.99 -7.51
C GLN A 25 41.27 9.37 -7.23
N ALA A 26 40.57 9.95 -8.20
CA ALA A 26 39.85 11.19 -8.02
C ALA A 26 38.69 10.97 -7.03
N ALA A 27 39.01 11.00 -5.74
CA ALA A 27 38.04 11.03 -4.67
C ALA A 27 37.62 12.49 -4.44
N LEU A 28 36.34 12.71 -4.16
CA LEU A 28 35.85 14.02 -3.75
C LEU A 28 36.58 14.43 -2.47
N THR A 29 37.03 15.69 -2.42
CA THR A 29 37.59 16.27 -1.21
C THR A 29 36.50 16.43 -0.15
N SER A 30 36.86 16.41 1.13
CA SER A 30 35.90 16.63 2.23
C SER A 30 35.15 17.96 2.11
N GLN A 31 35.78 18.98 1.50
CA GLN A 31 35.15 20.27 1.22
C GLN A 31 34.08 20.18 0.11
N GLN A 32 34.32 19.38 -0.93
CA GLN A 32 33.33 19.12 -1.99
C GLN A 32 32.15 18.32 -1.46
N ILE A 33 32.40 17.34 -0.58
CA ILE A 33 31.34 16.55 0.05
C ILE A 33 30.46 17.46 0.93
N GLN A 34 31.08 18.31 1.76
CA GLN A 34 30.32 19.28 2.58
C GLN A 34 29.50 20.27 1.75
N ALA A 35 30.00 20.70 0.58
CA ALA A 35 29.22 21.55 -0.32
C ALA A 35 27.97 20.83 -0.85
N ILE A 36 28.09 19.55 -1.22
CA ILE A 36 26.96 18.73 -1.70
C ILE A 36 25.91 18.55 -0.59
N LEU A 37 26.34 18.21 0.63
CA LEU A 37 25.43 18.03 1.76
C LEU A 37 24.74 19.34 2.17
N SER A 38 25.43 20.48 2.06
CA SER A 38 24.83 21.80 2.30
C SER A 38 23.75 22.14 1.27
N VAL A 39 23.95 21.76 0.02
CA VAL A 39 22.95 21.96 -1.04
C VAL A 39 21.70 21.12 -0.76
N LEU A 40 21.84 19.85 -0.36
CA LEU A 40 20.71 19.00 -0.01
C LEU A 40 19.90 19.54 1.18
N ASN A 41 20.58 19.99 2.23
CA ASN A 41 19.92 20.63 3.37
C ASN A 41 19.19 21.92 2.96
N SER A 42 19.73 22.70 2.00
CA SER A 42 19.08 23.91 1.51
C SER A 42 17.79 23.65 0.71
N PHE A 43 17.64 22.44 0.16
CA PHE A 43 16.44 21.98 -0.52
C PHE A 43 15.45 21.26 0.42
N GLY A 44 15.73 21.20 1.73
CA GLY A 44 14.88 20.53 2.70
C GLY A 44 14.89 19.00 2.59
N ALA A 45 15.97 18.42 2.08
CA ALA A 45 16.16 16.97 2.13
C ALA A 45 16.12 16.48 3.58
N ASP A 46 15.39 15.39 3.84
CA ASP A 46 15.32 14.80 5.17
C ASP A 46 16.68 14.22 5.60
N SER A 47 16.89 14.10 6.91
CA SER A 47 18.17 13.71 7.49
C SER A 47 18.68 12.36 6.98
N GLN A 48 17.78 11.44 6.62
CA GLN A 48 18.17 10.12 6.13
C GLN A 48 18.64 10.18 4.67
N THR A 49 17.96 10.96 3.84
CA THR A 49 18.41 11.24 2.47
C THR A 49 19.78 11.91 2.46
N VAL A 50 20.01 12.88 3.35
CA VAL A 50 21.33 13.54 3.50
C VAL A 50 22.40 12.55 3.94
N GLN A 51 22.09 11.68 4.91
CA GLN A 51 23.02 10.68 5.42
C GLN A 51 23.34 9.58 4.39
N ASN A 52 22.34 9.14 3.63
CA ASN A 52 22.55 8.17 2.55
C ASN A 52 23.42 8.74 1.43
N VAL A 53 23.30 10.04 1.13
CA VAL A 53 24.19 10.69 0.17
C VAL A 53 25.60 10.85 0.76
N ASP A 54 25.76 11.21 2.04
CA ASP A 54 27.07 11.25 2.69
C ASP A 54 27.78 9.90 2.65
N ASP A 55 27.07 8.82 2.99
CA ASP A 55 27.60 7.46 2.98
C ASP A 55 27.98 7.02 1.55
N SER A 56 27.14 7.34 0.55
CA SER A 56 27.43 7.07 -0.86
C SER A 56 28.68 7.80 -1.36
N LEU A 57 28.85 9.08 -1.01
CA LEU A 57 30.00 9.88 -1.40
C LEU A 57 31.30 9.44 -0.71
N HIS A 58 31.20 8.80 0.46
CA HIS A 58 32.32 8.22 1.19
C HIS A 58 32.54 6.72 0.89
N GLY A 59 31.74 6.11 0.01
CA GLY A 59 31.80 4.68 -0.29
C GLY A 59 31.49 3.78 0.91
N ARG A 60 30.73 4.29 1.88
CA ARG A 60 30.29 3.56 3.06
C ARG A 60 28.99 2.80 2.77
N PRO A 61 28.77 1.64 3.39
CA PRO A 61 27.49 0.95 3.31
C PRO A 61 26.40 1.83 3.95
N LEU A 62 25.30 2.03 3.24
CA LEU A 62 24.17 2.86 3.70
C LEU A 62 23.59 2.29 4.98
N THR A 63 23.56 3.08 6.06
CA THR A 63 22.89 2.69 7.30
C THR A 63 21.46 3.22 7.30
N TYR A 64 20.49 2.31 7.09
CA TYR A 64 19.07 2.62 7.25
C TYR A 64 18.64 2.43 8.73
N PRO A 65 17.82 3.33 9.30
CA PRO A 65 17.16 3.08 10.56
C PRO A 65 16.17 1.95 10.35
N THR A 66 16.49 0.80 10.91
CA THR A 66 15.53 -0.25 11.21
C THR A 66 14.56 0.30 12.24
N ASP A 67 13.37 0.68 11.79
CA ASP A 67 12.27 0.94 12.71
C ASP A 67 11.94 -0.40 13.39
N SER A 68 12.43 -0.51 14.62
CA SER A 68 12.45 -1.73 15.40
C SER A 68 11.12 -1.82 16.15
N THR A 69 10.15 -2.51 15.55
CA THR A 69 9.18 -3.28 16.34
C THR A 69 9.61 -4.73 16.31
N THR A 70 10.49 -5.05 17.26
CA THR A 70 10.66 -6.34 17.94
C THR A 70 10.36 -7.59 17.12
N GLU A 71 11.42 -8.19 16.61
CA GLU A 71 11.48 -9.63 16.36
C GLU A 71 11.23 -10.40 17.66
N THR A 72 10.47 -11.49 17.58
CA THR A 72 11.00 -12.75 18.10
C THR A 72 10.38 -13.94 17.39
N THR A 73 11.25 -14.92 17.13
CA THR A 73 11.04 -16.31 16.72
C THR A 73 10.80 -16.61 15.23
N GLN A 74 11.88 -17.12 14.63
CA GLN A 74 11.94 -17.95 13.43
C GLN A 74 10.94 -19.11 13.46
N SER A 75 10.28 -19.37 12.32
CA SER A 75 9.82 -20.71 11.91
C SER A 75 9.52 -20.75 10.40
N SER A 76 10.55 -21.08 9.64
CA SER A 76 10.60 -22.07 8.54
C SER A 76 9.35 -22.37 7.71
N GLY A 77 8.90 -21.42 6.89
CA GLY A 77 8.36 -21.73 5.56
C GLY A 77 9.44 -21.41 4.52
N SER A 78 10.00 -22.41 3.83
CA SER A 78 11.03 -22.15 2.82
C SER A 78 10.38 -21.47 1.60
N PHE A 79 10.77 -20.23 1.29
CA PHE A 79 10.37 -19.57 0.06
C PHE A 79 11.01 -20.30 -1.13
N CYS A 80 10.20 -20.71 -2.10
CA CYS A 80 10.68 -21.22 -3.38
C CYS A 80 9.86 -20.64 -4.55
N HIS A 81 10.49 -20.55 -5.73
CA HIS A 81 9.87 -20.21 -7.00
C HIS A 81 10.77 -20.71 -8.15
N THR A 82 10.16 -21.10 -9.27
CA THR A 82 10.89 -21.47 -10.48
C THR A 82 10.77 -20.37 -11.53
N TRP A 83 11.86 -19.66 -11.80
CA TRP A 83 11.90 -18.60 -12.81
C TRP A 83 12.11 -19.21 -14.20
N ASN A 84 11.08 -19.15 -15.05
CA ASN A 84 11.13 -19.58 -16.44
C ASN A 84 11.05 -18.42 -17.44
N THR A 85 10.57 -17.25 -17.02
CA THR A 85 10.29 -16.10 -17.88
C THR A 85 11.35 -15.02 -17.71
N ASN A 86 11.80 -14.43 -18.83
CA ASN A 86 12.61 -13.20 -18.78
C ASN A 86 11.79 -12.07 -18.13
N LEU A 87 12.37 -11.30 -17.21
CA LEU A 87 11.71 -10.14 -16.61
C LEU A 87 12.46 -8.84 -16.91
N ARG A 88 11.68 -7.79 -17.20
CA ARG A 88 12.15 -6.44 -17.54
C ARG A 88 11.21 -5.38 -16.97
N VAL A 89 11.66 -4.13 -16.99
CA VAL A 89 10.85 -2.97 -16.60
C VAL A 89 9.52 -2.96 -17.35
N GLY A 90 8.43 -2.73 -16.61
CA GLY A 90 7.06 -2.74 -17.11
C GLY A 90 6.32 -4.07 -16.93
N ASP A 91 7.04 -5.18 -16.75
CA ASP A 91 6.41 -6.48 -16.50
C ASP A 91 5.68 -6.49 -15.15
N ARG A 92 4.64 -7.32 -15.05
CA ARG A 92 3.83 -7.47 -13.84
C ARG A 92 3.51 -8.92 -13.54
N GLY A 93 3.14 -9.19 -12.29
CA GLY A 93 2.54 -10.47 -11.89
C GLY A 93 3.40 -11.31 -10.95
N ALA A 94 3.19 -12.63 -10.99
CA ALA A 94 3.72 -13.59 -10.04
C ALA A 94 5.26 -13.61 -10.03
N ASP A 95 5.90 -13.86 -11.18
CA ASP A 95 7.37 -13.90 -11.30
C ASP A 95 8.05 -12.60 -10.80
N VAL A 96 7.38 -11.47 -11.04
CA VAL A 96 7.83 -10.14 -10.63
C VAL A 96 7.73 -9.93 -9.11
N ARG A 97 6.69 -10.46 -8.46
CA ARG A 97 6.58 -10.52 -6.98
C ARG A 97 7.61 -11.47 -6.38
N ALA A 98 7.76 -12.66 -6.94
CA ALA A 98 8.72 -13.64 -6.46
C ALA A 98 10.16 -13.11 -6.53
N LEU A 99 10.47 -12.34 -7.60
CA LEU A 99 11.72 -11.61 -7.70
C LEU A 99 11.92 -10.64 -6.53
N ALA A 100 10.93 -9.81 -6.19
CA ALA A 100 11.05 -8.87 -5.07
C ALA A 100 11.38 -9.57 -3.74
N ILE A 101 10.80 -10.74 -3.50
CA ILE A 101 11.07 -11.56 -2.30
C ILE A 101 12.50 -12.10 -2.34
N ALA A 102 12.92 -12.69 -3.46
CA ALA A 102 14.28 -13.20 -3.62
C ALA A 102 15.31 -12.08 -3.37
N LEU A 103 15.12 -10.91 -3.98
CA LEU A 103 15.98 -9.74 -3.78
C LEU A 103 16.01 -9.28 -2.32
N THR A 104 14.88 -9.38 -1.61
CA THR A 104 14.79 -9.04 -0.18
C THR A 104 15.58 -10.05 0.66
N LYS A 105 15.44 -11.36 0.40
CA LYS A 105 16.22 -12.41 1.08
C LYS A 105 17.72 -12.28 0.83
N GLU A 106 18.06 -11.75 -0.34
CA GLU A 106 19.44 -11.44 -0.71
C GLU A 106 19.97 -10.13 -0.12
N GLY A 107 19.12 -9.33 0.53
CA GLY A 107 19.49 -8.05 1.12
C GLY A 107 19.84 -6.98 0.08
N VAL A 108 19.32 -7.09 -1.15
CA VAL A 108 19.61 -6.19 -2.28
C VAL A 108 18.36 -5.46 -2.81
N MET A 109 17.21 -5.64 -2.16
CA MET A 109 15.97 -4.99 -2.57
C MET A 109 15.91 -3.55 -2.05
N PHE A 110 15.70 -2.59 -2.95
CA PHE A 110 15.36 -1.21 -2.57
C PHE A 110 13.93 -1.14 -2.01
N ALA A 111 13.70 -0.33 -0.98
CA ALA A 111 12.37 -0.09 -0.44
C ALA A 111 11.43 0.44 -1.54
N GLU A 112 10.29 -0.22 -1.75
CA GLU A 112 9.32 0.18 -2.78
C GLU A 112 8.21 1.04 -2.20
N ASP A 113 7.60 1.87 -3.04
CA ASP A 113 6.39 2.67 -2.72
C ASP A 113 5.11 1.80 -2.58
N GLY A 114 5.26 0.52 -2.19
CA GLY A 114 4.15 -0.40 -1.93
C GLY A 114 3.63 -1.24 -3.12
N ASN A 115 4.17 -1.06 -4.33
CA ASN A 115 3.75 -1.83 -5.53
C ASN A 115 4.72 -2.95 -5.93
N ILE A 116 4.73 -4.01 -5.12
CA ILE A 116 5.49 -5.26 -5.32
C ILE A 116 5.19 -6.01 -6.63
N GLU A 117 4.14 -5.61 -7.35
CA GLU A 117 3.66 -6.33 -8.54
C GLU A 117 4.20 -5.77 -9.86
N LEU A 118 4.77 -4.56 -9.86
CA LEU A 118 5.27 -3.88 -11.05
C LEU A 118 6.79 -3.84 -11.09
N PHE A 119 7.41 -4.47 -12.09
CA PHE A 119 8.85 -4.38 -12.31
C PHE A 119 9.20 -2.93 -12.69
N SER A 120 9.55 -2.14 -11.69
CA SER A 120 9.92 -0.73 -11.83
C SER A 120 11.41 -0.56 -12.13
N GLU A 121 11.82 0.65 -12.47
CA GLU A 121 13.24 0.99 -12.61
C GLU A 121 14.02 0.78 -11.30
N ARG A 122 13.39 1.04 -10.15
CA ARG A 122 13.98 0.76 -8.83
C ARG A 122 14.17 -0.74 -8.59
N ARG A 123 13.25 -1.57 -9.10
CA ARG A 123 13.42 -3.03 -9.08
C ARG A 123 14.52 -3.49 -10.05
N ALA A 124 14.64 -2.86 -11.22
CA ALA A 124 15.77 -3.09 -12.11
C ALA A 124 17.10 -2.80 -11.43
N SER A 125 17.18 -1.73 -10.64
CA SER A 125 18.37 -1.41 -9.83
C SER A 125 18.66 -2.48 -8.78
N SER A 126 17.63 -3.00 -8.10
CA SER A 126 17.81 -4.12 -7.15
C SER A 126 18.34 -5.38 -7.84
N VAL A 127 17.91 -5.61 -9.09
CA VAL A 127 18.43 -6.70 -9.93
C VAL A 127 19.90 -6.45 -10.30
N VAL A 128 20.32 -5.21 -10.58
CA VAL A 128 21.75 -4.88 -10.79
C VAL A 128 22.56 -5.32 -9.57
N ASP A 129 22.13 -4.97 -8.36
CA ASP A 129 22.83 -5.33 -7.13
C ASP A 129 22.89 -6.85 -6.92
N PHE A 130 21.80 -7.58 -7.21
CA PHE A 130 21.81 -9.05 -7.22
C PHE A 130 22.80 -9.63 -8.24
N GLN A 131 22.83 -9.07 -9.45
CA GLN A 131 23.71 -9.53 -10.52
C GLN A 131 25.17 -9.29 -10.20
N GLU A 132 25.49 -8.16 -9.57
CA GLU A 132 26.85 -7.82 -9.14
C GLU A 132 27.27 -8.64 -7.92
N LYS A 133 26.36 -8.91 -6.97
CA LYS A 133 26.60 -9.84 -5.85
C LYS A 133 27.00 -11.23 -6.32
N TYR A 134 26.40 -11.71 -7.41
CA TYR A 134 26.71 -13.01 -8.03
C TYR A 134 27.44 -12.88 -9.38
N ALA A 135 28.30 -11.86 -9.51
CA ALA A 135 28.93 -11.49 -10.79
C ALA A 135 29.68 -12.65 -11.47
N SER A 136 30.34 -13.51 -10.70
CA SER A 136 31.09 -14.65 -11.24
C SER A 136 30.21 -15.67 -11.97
N GLU A 137 28.95 -15.81 -11.55
CA GLU A 137 28.00 -16.78 -12.10
C GLU A 137 27.07 -16.14 -13.14
N ILE A 138 26.76 -14.85 -12.97
CA ILE A 138 25.76 -14.16 -13.80
C ILE A 138 26.40 -13.35 -14.93
N LEU A 139 27.45 -12.58 -14.62
CA LEU A 139 28.01 -11.54 -15.50
C LEU A 139 29.27 -11.99 -16.23
N ALA A 140 30.21 -12.62 -15.50
CA ALA A 140 31.50 -13.06 -16.03
C ALA A 140 31.40 -14.00 -17.25
N PRO A 141 30.43 -14.96 -17.33
CA PRO A 141 30.28 -15.81 -18.51
C PRO A 141 29.98 -15.05 -19.81
N TYR A 142 29.51 -13.81 -19.71
CA TYR A 142 29.17 -12.94 -20.85
C TYR A 142 30.10 -11.73 -20.97
N GLY A 143 31.19 -11.69 -20.21
CA GLY A 143 32.15 -10.57 -20.23
C GLY A 143 31.57 -9.25 -19.70
N LEU A 144 30.49 -9.31 -18.90
CA LEU A 144 29.89 -8.12 -18.32
C LEU A 144 30.57 -7.77 -16.99
N SER A 145 30.82 -6.48 -16.78
CA SER A 145 31.44 -5.94 -15.56
C SER A 145 30.46 -5.16 -14.68
N ARG A 146 29.20 -5.04 -15.13
CA ARG A 146 28.11 -4.31 -14.47
C ARG A 146 26.81 -5.07 -14.64
N GLY A 147 25.93 -4.98 -13.66
CA GLY A 147 24.57 -5.50 -13.78
C GLY A 147 23.80 -4.79 -14.90
N THR A 148 22.89 -5.53 -15.54
CA THR A 148 22.03 -5.06 -16.62
C THR A 148 20.63 -4.67 -16.13
N GLY A 149 20.25 -5.11 -14.92
CA GLY A 149 18.89 -4.93 -14.37
C GLY A 149 17.84 -5.80 -15.06
N PHE A 150 18.23 -6.61 -16.05
CA PHE A 150 17.36 -7.52 -16.79
C PHE A 150 17.49 -8.95 -16.24
N VAL A 151 16.38 -9.61 -15.93
CA VAL A 151 16.37 -10.99 -15.45
C VAL A 151 16.42 -11.95 -16.64
N GLY A 152 17.61 -12.08 -17.22
CA GLY A 152 17.92 -12.98 -18.32
C GLY A 152 18.22 -14.42 -17.89
N SER A 153 18.68 -15.25 -18.82
CA SER A 153 18.93 -16.68 -18.60
C SER A 153 19.91 -16.96 -17.45
N SER A 154 21.01 -16.23 -17.33
CA SER A 154 22.00 -16.41 -16.26
C SER A 154 21.49 -15.95 -14.89
N THR A 155 20.77 -14.82 -14.84
CA THR A 155 20.12 -14.35 -13.61
C THR A 155 19.07 -15.36 -13.13
N ARG A 156 18.24 -15.89 -14.03
CA ARG A 156 17.29 -16.97 -13.69
C ARG A 156 17.98 -18.24 -13.24
N ALA A 157 19.08 -18.63 -13.89
CA ALA A 157 19.83 -19.81 -13.48
C ALA A 157 20.33 -19.67 -12.03
N LYS A 158 20.84 -18.49 -11.65
CA LYS A 158 21.22 -18.21 -10.27
C LYS A 158 20.03 -18.20 -9.32
N LEU A 159 18.94 -17.52 -9.68
CA LEU A 159 17.72 -17.49 -8.87
C LEU A 159 17.15 -18.90 -8.64
N ASN A 160 17.07 -19.73 -9.68
CA ASN A 160 16.67 -21.12 -9.58
C ASN A 160 17.66 -21.95 -8.75
N ALA A 161 18.97 -21.71 -8.84
CA ALA A 161 19.93 -22.41 -8.00
C ALA A 161 19.73 -22.13 -6.49
N LEU A 162 19.26 -20.93 -6.16
CA LEU A 162 19.05 -20.49 -4.77
C LEU A 162 17.65 -20.83 -4.25
N TYR A 163 16.64 -20.77 -5.12
CA TYR A 163 15.24 -20.68 -4.70
C TYR A 163 14.29 -21.55 -5.53
N LYS A 164 14.75 -22.43 -6.44
CA LYS A 164 13.84 -23.35 -7.14
C LYS A 164 13.08 -24.23 -6.14
N CYS A 165 11.88 -24.63 -6.50
CA CYS A 165 11.14 -25.63 -5.74
C CYS A 165 11.72 -27.04 -6.03
N ASP A 166 12.08 -27.79 -5.00
CA ASP A 166 12.63 -29.15 -5.13
C ASP A 166 11.59 -30.17 -5.61
N ASN A 167 10.31 -29.85 -5.45
CA ASN A 167 9.18 -30.60 -5.97
C ASN A 167 8.13 -29.62 -6.52
N PRO A 168 7.63 -29.78 -7.76
CA PRO A 168 6.61 -28.89 -8.33
C PRO A 168 5.28 -28.93 -7.55
N ASN A 169 5.10 -29.89 -6.63
CA ASN A 169 3.97 -30.01 -5.71
C ASN A 169 4.27 -29.55 -4.27
N ASP A 170 5.44 -28.97 -3.99
CA ASP A 170 5.72 -28.44 -2.64
C ASP A 170 4.96 -27.13 -2.41
N ASN A 171 3.91 -27.27 -1.61
CA ASN A 171 3.23 -26.27 -0.77
C ASN A 171 2.43 -25.14 -1.43
N ILE A 172 1.38 -25.51 -2.17
CA ILE A 172 0.07 -24.97 -1.78
C ILE A 172 -0.87 -26.12 -1.51
N SER A 173 -1.30 -26.19 -0.26
CA SER A 173 -2.19 -27.22 0.23
C SER A 173 -3.64 -26.89 -0.07
N ASP A 174 -4.47 -27.93 0.01
CA ASP A 174 -5.89 -27.79 -0.27
C ASP A 174 -6.56 -26.82 0.72
N LEU A 175 -7.10 -25.74 0.17
CA LEU A 175 -8.15 -24.98 0.81
C LEU A 175 -9.30 -25.94 1.12
N SER A 176 -9.73 -25.95 2.37
CA SER A 176 -10.87 -26.75 2.81
C SER A 176 -12.15 -25.93 2.83
N TYR A 177 -12.10 -24.75 3.46
CA TYR A 177 -13.20 -23.81 3.53
C TYR A 177 -12.70 -22.42 3.96
N LEU A 178 -13.57 -21.42 3.78
CA LEU A 178 -13.40 -20.08 4.36
C LEU A 178 -14.43 -19.85 5.45
N MET A 179 -14.14 -18.97 6.40
CA MET A 179 -15.05 -18.58 7.46
C MET A 179 -15.00 -17.06 7.67
N ASN A 180 -16.14 -16.40 7.73
CA ASN A 180 -16.20 -14.97 8.04
C ASN A 180 -16.18 -14.69 9.55
N SER A 181 -16.13 -13.40 9.90
CA SER A 181 -16.24 -12.83 11.24
C SER A 181 -17.42 -13.36 12.08
N SER A 182 -18.55 -13.70 11.45
CA SER A 182 -19.75 -14.22 12.11
C SER A 182 -19.78 -15.75 12.25
N GLY A 183 -18.78 -16.46 11.73
CA GLY A 183 -18.68 -17.92 11.78
C GLY A 183 -19.40 -18.65 10.64
N GLU A 184 -19.90 -17.93 9.64
CA GLU A 184 -20.48 -18.53 8.45
C GLU A 184 -19.40 -19.10 7.53
N ARG A 185 -19.58 -20.35 7.10
CA ARG A 185 -18.66 -21.01 6.18
C ARG A 185 -18.93 -20.62 4.73
N ASN A 186 -17.86 -20.41 3.98
CA ASN A 186 -17.85 -20.09 2.55
C ASN A 186 -18.69 -18.85 2.20
N VAL A 187 -18.77 -17.90 3.12
CA VAL A 187 -19.31 -16.56 2.91
C VAL A 187 -18.17 -15.57 3.16
N ILE A 188 -18.00 -14.61 2.26
CA ILE A 188 -17.02 -13.52 2.40
C ILE A 188 -17.79 -12.21 2.43
N VAL A 189 -17.57 -11.41 3.47
CA VAL A 189 -18.18 -10.08 3.61
C VAL A 189 -17.14 -9.02 3.23
N ALA A 190 -17.47 -8.16 2.27
CA ALA A 190 -16.60 -7.09 1.80
C ALA A 190 -16.15 -6.19 2.97
N GLY A 191 -14.86 -5.88 3.02
CA GLY A 191 -14.26 -5.07 4.08
C GLY A 191 -14.11 -5.75 5.45
N GLU A 192 -14.50 -7.03 5.60
CA GLU A 192 -14.42 -7.74 6.87
C GLU A 192 -13.34 -8.82 6.91
N LYS A 193 -12.96 -9.19 8.14
CA LYS A 193 -12.05 -10.30 8.41
C LYS A 193 -12.64 -11.63 7.94
N THR A 194 -11.78 -12.44 7.32
CA THR A 194 -12.06 -13.77 6.83
C THR A 194 -10.86 -14.67 7.16
N TRP A 195 -11.14 -15.94 7.46
CA TRP A 195 -10.14 -16.97 7.69
C TRP A 195 -10.25 -18.06 6.63
N ALA A 196 -9.14 -18.37 5.95
CA ALA A 196 -9.02 -19.52 5.07
C ALA A 196 -8.40 -20.70 5.83
N TYR A 197 -9.03 -21.87 5.79
CA TYR A 197 -8.58 -23.07 6.47
C TYR A 197 -8.09 -24.12 5.47
N GLY A 198 -7.02 -24.83 5.83
CA GLY A 198 -6.43 -25.88 5.00
C GLY A 198 -5.28 -26.58 5.71
N THR A 199 -4.81 -27.69 5.15
CA THR A 199 -3.55 -28.32 5.62
C THR A 199 -2.36 -27.48 5.15
N ASN A 200 -1.16 -27.59 5.71
CA ASN A 200 0.14 -27.10 5.16
C ASN A 200 0.16 -25.71 4.45
N LEU A 201 -0.73 -24.78 4.83
CA LEU A 201 -0.91 -23.51 4.14
C LEU A 201 0.39 -22.72 4.16
N SER A 202 0.94 -22.44 2.97
CA SER A 202 2.13 -21.62 2.85
C SER A 202 1.87 -20.26 3.50
N ASN A 203 2.84 -19.80 4.30
CA ASN A 203 2.81 -18.51 4.98
C ASN A 203 2.93 -17.32 4.03
N TYR A 204 3.10 -17.57 2.73
CA TYR A 204 3.33 -16.55 1.72
C TYR A 204 2.49 -16.84 0.47
N VAL A 205 1.20 -16.53 0.55
CA VAL A 205 0.21 -16.72 -0.53
C VAL A 205 -0.68 -15.50 -0.66
N SER A 206 -1.09 -15.19 -1.88
CA SER A 206 -2.21 -14.30 -2.17
C SER A 206 -3.50 -15.10 -2.12
N VAL A 207 -4.57 -14.50 -1.57
CA VAL A 207 -5.92 -15.05 -1.68
C VAL A 207 -6.59 -14.34 -2.85
N LEU A 208 -6.92 -15.08 -3.91
CA LEU A 208 -7.57 -14.53 -5.09
C LEU A 208 -9.02 -14.96 -5.15
N VAL A 209 -9.87 -14.08 -5.67
CA VAL A 209 -11.26 -14.38 -6.01
C VAL A 209 -11.53 -14.13 -7.48
N LYS A 210 -12.42 -14.97 -8.02
CA LYS A 210 -13.06 -14.74 -9.29
C LYS A 210 -14.57 -14.82 -9.11
N LEU A 211 -15.28 -13.75 -9.47
CA LEU A 211 -16.74 -13.79 -9.59
C LEU A 211 -17.11 -14.67 -10.79
N ASP A 212 -18.13 -15.52 -10.67
CA ASP A 212 -18.49 -16.50 -11.70
C ASP A 212 -18.85 -15.84 -13.06
N ASN A 213 -19.18 -14.54 -13.09
CA ASN A 213 -19.64 -13.81 -14.28
C ASN A 213 -18.72 -12.65 -14.77
N GLU A 214 -17.49 -12.51 -14.25
CA GLU A 214 -16.52 -11.48 -14.71
C GLU A 214 -15.08 -12.04 -14.84
N GLU A 215 -14.21 -11.31 -15.56
CA GLU A 215 -12.76 -11.54 -15.52
C GLU A 215 -12.21 -11.30 -14.10
N ILE A 216 -11.01 -11.80 -13.80
CA ILE A 216 -10.44 -11.94 -12.44
C ILE A 216 -10.64 -10.64 -11.62
N ASN A 217 -11.62 -10.66 -10.72
CA ASN A 217 -11.95 -9.52 -9.88
C ASN A 217 -11.15 -9.59 -8.59
N GLU A 218 -10.06 -8.84 -8.63
CA GLU A 218 -9.40 -8.26 -7.48
C GLU A 218 -8.67 -9.24 -6.54
N ASN A 219 -7.51 -8.78 -6.09
CA ASN A 219 -6.76 -9.42 -5.04
C ASN A 219 -7.56 -9.20 -3.73
N LEU A 220 -8.16 -10.25 -3.15
CA LEU A 220 -8.99 -10.12 -1.96
C LEU A 220 -8.24 -9.49 -0.79
N SER A 221 -6.92 -9.67 -0.77
CA SER A 221 -6.02 -9.13 0.25
C SER A 221 -4.57 -9.50 -0.07
N LYS A 222 -3.66 -8.55 0.16
CA LYS A 222 -2.26 -8.90 0.39
C LYS A 222 -2.17 -9.51 1.79
N VAL A 223 -2.23 -10.85 1.88
CA VAL A 223 -2.09 -11.54 3.17
C VAL A 223 -0.67 -11.34 3.68
N ASN A 224 -0.53 -10.55 4.74
CA ASN A 224 0.75 -10.24 5.36
C ASN A 224 0.66 -10.54 6.87
N ARG A 225 0.33 -11.78 7.24
CA ARG A 225 0.87 -12.48 8.44
C ARG A 225 0.29 -13.86 8.72
N SER A 226 1.22 -14.68 9.22
CA SER A 226 1.12 -15.81 10.15
C SER A 226 0.07 -16.87 9.86
N ALA A 227 0.49 -17.89 9.11
CA ALA A 227 0.13 -19.25 9.47
C ALA A 227 0.56 -19.45 10.95
N THR A 228 -0.35 -19.16 11.88
CA THR A 228 -0.22 -19.72 13.23
C THR A 228 -0.17 -21.24 13.07
N GLN A 229 0.32 -21.94 14.08
CA GLN A 229 0.50 -23.39 14.18
C GLN A 229 -0.79 -24.25 14.01
N ASP A 230 -1.79 -23.69 13.34
CA ASP A 230 -3.23 -23.81 13.51
C ASP A 230 -3.96 -23.72 12.15
N SER A 231 -3.32 -24.16 11.06
CA SER A 231 -3.96 -24.49 9.77
C SER A 231 -4.88 -23.42 9.15
N ARG A 232 -4.66 -22.13 9.47
CA ARG A 232 -5.48 -21.02 8.99
C ARG A 232 -4.69 -19.78 8.56
N LEU A 233 -5.19 -19.07 7.55
CA LEU A 233 -4.73 -17.77 7.08
C LEU A 233 -5.81 -16.72 7.37
N GLU A 234 -5.45 -15.61 8.01
CA GLU A 234 -6.35 -14.48 8.26
C GLU A 234 -6.14 -13.38 7.22
N PHE A 235 -7.24 -12.81 6.72
CA PHE A 235 -7.20 -11.67 5.83
C PHE A 235 -8.43 -10.78 5.96
N VAL A 236 -8.35 -9.53 5.49
CA VAL A 236 -9.51 -8.63 5.36
C VAL A 236 -9.90 -8.61 3.90
N ALA A 237 -11.13 -8.98 3.58
CA ALA A 237 -11.62 -9.00 2.21
C ALA A 237 -11.73 -7.58 1.64
N SER A 238 -11.45 -7.41 0.34
CA SER A 238 -11.56 -6.11 -0.34
C SER A 238 -12.97 -5.50 -0.14
N ASP A 239 -13.02 -4.20 0.10
CA ASP A 239 -14.25 -3.42 0.25
C ASP A 239 -15.00 -3.21 -1.08
N THR A 240 -14.27 -3.33 -2.19
CA THR A 240 -14.77 -3.27 -3.57
C THR A 240 -15.47 -4.53 -4.06
N LEU A 241 -15.53 -5.59 -3.24
CA LEU A 241 -16.16 -6.86 -3.64
C LEU A 241 -17.64 -6.68 -3.94
N LYS A 242 -18.07 -7.17 -5.10
CA LYS A 242 -19.48 -7.26 -5.46
C LYS A 242 -20.11 -8.51 -4.83
N THR A 243 -21.40 -8.45 -4.55
CA THR A 243 -22.20 -9.61 -4.13
C THR A 243 -22.35 -10.62 -5.28
N GLY A 244 -22.17 -11.91 -5.00
CA GLY A 244 -22.37 -12.96 -5.99
C GLY A 244 -21.79 -14.32 -5.61
N ASN A 245 -21.92 -15.29 -6.53
CA ASN A 245 -21.21 -16.55 -6.44
C ASN A 245 -19.78 -16.36 -6.95
N SER A 246 -18.82 -16.96 -6.26
CA SER A 246 -17.41 -16.77 -6.55
C SER A 246 -16.60 -18.03 -6.31
N THR A 247 -15.42 -18.07 -6.91
CA THR A 247 -14.40 -19.08 -6.65
C THR A 247 -13.16 -18.43 -6.06
N VAL A 248 -12.60 -19.07 -5.02
CA VAL A 248 -11.43 -18.61 -4.28
C VAL A 248 -10.30 -19.63 -4.44
N TRP A 249 -9.08 -19.18 -4.63
CA TRP A 249 -7.87 -20.01 -4.52
C TRP A 249 -6.73 -19.23 -3.87
N LEU A 250 -5.76 -19.98 -3.36
CA LEU A 250 -4.47 -19.44 -2.95
C LEU A 250 -3.50 -19.50 -4.13
N GLU A 251 -2.72 -18.45 -4.31
CA GLU A 251 -1.62 -18.43 -5.27
C GLU A 251 -0.33 -17.99 -4.58
N THR A 252 0.72 -18.76 -4.76
CA THR A 252 2.05 -18.35 -4.30
C THR A 252 2.56 -17.21 -5.18
N PRO A 253 3.53 -16.42 -4.70
CA PRO A 253 4.29 -15.52 -5.57
C PRO A 253 4.84 -16.23 -6.80
N GLY A 254 5.09 -17.54 -6.70
CA GLY A 254 5.58 -18.34 -7.81
C GLY A 254 4.56 -18.87 -8.80
N GLY A 255 3.28 -18.51 -8.67
CA GLY A 255 2.20 -18.87 -9.60
C GLY A 255 1.59 -20.25 -9.40
N SER A 256 2.12 -21.07 -8.48
CA SER A 256 1.45 -22.29 -8.04
C SER A 256 0.11 -21.94 -7.40
N ARG A 257 -0.91 -22.78 -7.56
CA ARG A 257 -2.28 -22.56 -7.05
C ARG A 257 -2.77 -23.70 -6.17
N SER A 258 -3.62 -23.40 -5.19
CA SER A 258 -4.43 -24.42 -4.49
C SER A 258 -5.56 -24.94 -5.39
N ASN A 259 -6.29 -25.93 -4.88
CA ASN A 259 -7.67 -26.18 -5.31
C ASN A 259 -8.56 -24.93 -5.12
N THR A 260 -9.72 -24.92 -5.78
CA THR A 260 -10.68 -23.82 -5.67
C THR A 260 -11.80 -24.13 -4.67
N ILE A 261 -12.25 -23.10 -3.95
CA ILE A 261 -13.44 -23.15 -3.09
C ILE A 261 -14.51 -22.24 -3.64
N LYS A 262 -15.74 -22.75 -3.76
CA LYS A 262 -16.91 -21.94 -4.09
C LYS A 262 -17.39 -21.21 -2.84
N VAL A 263 -17.60 -19.91 -2.97
CA VAL A 263 -18.10 -19.04 -1.91
C VAL A 263 -19.21 -18.14 -2.43
N ARG A 264 -19.91 -17.51 -1.48
CA ARG A 264 -20.79 -16.38 -1.74
C ARG A 264 -20.14 -15.12 -1.19
N THR A 265 -19.90 -14.13 -2.03
CA THR A 265 -19.51 -12.79 -1.58
C THR A 265 -20.75 -11.97 -1.29
N VAL A 266 -20.67 -11.12 -0.27
CA VAL A 266 -21.70 -10.14 0.08
C VAL A 266 -21.07 -8.82 0.45
N VAL A 267 -21.72 -7.72 0.10
CA VAL A 267 -21.43 -6.41 0.68
C VAL A 267 -22.16 -6.25 2.00
N LYS A 268 -21.50 -5.61 2.97
CA LYS A 268 -22.19 -5.18 4.19
C LYS A 268 -23.16 -4.07 3.82
N GLU A 269 -24.43 -4.23 4.17
CA GLU A 269 -25.38 -3.11 4.06
C GLU A 269 -24.88 -1.95 4.92
N SER A 270 -24.61 -0.81 4.28
CA SER A 270 -24.35 0.42 5.01
C SER A 270 -25.65 0.84 5.68
N VAL A 271 -25.71 0.72 7.00
CA VAL A 271 -26.80 1.33 7.76
C VAL A 271 -26.53 2.83 7.71
N ASP A 272 -27.26 3.53 6.85
CA ASP A 272 -27.15 4.98 6.70
C ASP A 272 -27.64 5.63 8.00
N THR A 273 -26.70 5.98 8.87
CA THR A 273 -26.98 6.57 10.19
C THR A 273 -27.07 8.08 10.05
N SER A 274 -28.01 8.54 9.23
CA SER A 274 -28.33 9.96 9.13
C SER A 274 -29.07 10.42 10.39
N SER A 275 -28.72 11.61 10.90
CA SER A 275 -29.38 12.20 12.06
C SER A 275 -29.46 13.71 11.92
N ILE A 276 -30.52 14.31 12.46
CA ILE A 276 -30.72 15.75 12.53
C ILE A 276 -31.40 16.13 13.85
N THR A 277 -30.94 17.20 14.49
CA THR A 277 -31.47 17.66 15.77
C THR A 277 -31.50 19.18 15.81
N VAL A 278 -32.67 19.75 16.07
CA VAL A 278 -32.86 21.19 16.26
C VAL A 278 -32.25 21.61 17.61
N LEU A 279 -31.42 22.64 17.60
CA LEU A 279 -30.75 23.17 18.79
C LEU A 279 -31.49 24.39 19.36
N SER A 280 -31.99 25.28 18.49
CA SER A 280 -32.72 26.49 18.88
C SER A 280 -33.45 27.09 17.68
N PRO A 281 -34.68 27.62 17.82
CA PRO A 281 -35.57 27.40 18.97
C PRO A 281 -35.98 25.93 19.05
N ASN A 282 -36.01 25.34 20.25
CA ASN A 282 -36.28 23.91 20.43
C ASN A 282 -37.39 23.62 21.46
N GLY A 283 -38.04 24.66 21.98
CA GLY A 283 -39.19 24.57 22.88
C GLY A 283 -38.99 25.33 24.19
N GLY A 284 -40.06 25.96 24.66
CA GLY A 284 -40.08 26.75 25.90
C GLY A 284 -39.71 28.23 25.70
N GLU A 285 -39.23 28.62 24.53
CA GLU A 285 -39.00 30.02 24.20
C GLU A 285 -40.32 30.74 23.86
N THR A 286 -40.41 32.03 24.20
CA THR A 286 -41.48 32.92 23.71
C THR A 286 -40.94 33.74 22.55
N LEU A 287 -41.47 33.50 21.35
CA LEU A 287 -41.08 34.23 20.15
C LEU A 287 -42.07 35.37 19.90
N THR A 288 -41.55 36.54 19.53
CA THR A 288 -42.36 37.74 19.27
C THR A 288 -42.66 37.86 17.78
N GLU A 289 -43.92 38.09 17.43
CA GLU A 289 -44.34 38.29 16.03
C GLU A 289 -43.58 39.46 15.38
N GLY A 290 -43.24 39.29 14.09
CA GLY A 290 -42.49 40.27 13.32
C GLY A 290 -41.01 40.37 13.65
N GLN A 291 -40.50 39.64 14.67
CA GLN A 291 -39.08 39.56 14.97
C GLN A 291 -38.41 38.42 14.19
N ALA A 292 -37.09 38.56 13.97
CA ALA A 292 -36.27 37.54 13.34
C ALA A 292 -35.52 36.71 14.38
N TYR A 293 -35.51 35.40 14.20
CA TYR A 293 -34.79 34.43 15.03
C TYR A 293 -33.97 33.49 14.15
N ARG A 294 -32.82 33.04 14.64
CA ARG A 294 -32.00 32.05 13.94
C ARG A 294 -32.37 30.65 14.40
N ILE A 295 -32.88 29.85 13.47
CA ILE A 295 -33.08 28.42 13.63
C ILE A 295 -31.72 27.75 13.43
N THR A 296 -31.34 26.84 14.33
CA THR A 296 -30.05 26.13 14.31
C THR A 296 -30.26 24.66 14.57
N TRP A 297 -29.45 23.82 13.92
CA TRP A 297 -29.51 22.37 14.06
C TRP A 297 -28.12 21.75 13.90
N ASN A 298 -27.97 20.53 14.40
CA ASN A 298 -26.82 19.67 14.12
C ASN A 298 -27.27 18.48 13.26
N SER A 299 -26.44 18.02 12.34
CA SER A 299 -26.74 16.87 11.48
C SER A 299 -25.50 16.03 11.19
N SER A 300 -25.68 14.72 11.08
CA SER A 300 -24.67 13.77 10.61
C SER A 300 -25.24 12.95 9.46
N GLY A 301 -24.42 12.62 8.46
CA GLY A 301 -24.83 11.80 7.31
C GLY A 301 -25.75 12.48 6.29
N ILE A 302 -26.16 13.74 6.50
CA ILE A 302 -27.04 14.48 5.58
C ILE A 302 -26.21 15.51 4.82
N GLN A 303 -25.90 15.26 3.55
CA GLN A 303 -25.18 16.22 2.69
C GLN A 303 -26.08 17.09 1.82
N ALA A 304 -27.37 16.76 1.73
CA ALA A 304 -28.36 17.44 0.90
C ALA A 304 -28.96 18.68 1.59
N SER A 305 -30.03 19.23 1.02
CA SER A 305 -30.82 20.31 1.61
C SER A 305 -31.82 19.81 2.65
N VAL A 306 -32.30 20.70 3.51
CA VAL A 306 -33.31 20.43 4.53
C VAL A 306 -34.57 21.27 4.32
N ASN A 307 -35.69 20.76 4.81
CA ASN A 307 -36.93 21.50 4.96
C ASN A 307 -37.12 21.87 6.43
N ILE A 308 -37.68 23.05 6.66
CA ILE A 308 -37.97 23.55 8.01
C ILE A 308 -39.48 23.77 8.09
N ASP A 309 -40.11 23.07 9.03
CA ASP A 309 -41.56 23.07 9.20
C ASP A 309 -41.94 23.42 10.65
N LEU A 310 -43.13 24.00 10.80
CA LEU A 310 -43.83 24.11 12.06
C LEU A 310 -44.79 22.94 12.20
N VAL A 311 -44.81 22.32 13.38
CA VAL A 311 -45.75 21.26 13.72
C VAL A 311 -46.57 21.60 14.95
N ASP A 312 -47.78 21.03 14.99
CA ASP A 312 -48.65 21.09 16.17
C ASP A 312 -48.21 20.10 17.27
N GLY A 313 -48.95 20.08 18.40
CA GLY A 313 -48.71 19.14 19.50
C GLY A 313 -48.89 17.66 19.16
N PHE A 314 -49.43 17.34 17.97
CA PHE A 314 -49.57 15.99 17.44
C PHE A 314 -48.51 15.67 16.37
N GLY A 315 -47.56 16.57 16.12
CA GLY A 315 -46.49 16.41 15.13
C GLY A 315 -46.93 16.60 13.67
N ARG A 316 -48.12 17.16 13.42
CA ARG A 316 -48.60 17.44 12.06
C ARG A 316 -48.01 18.75 11.57
N VAL A 317 -47.50 18.77 10.34
CA VAL A 317 -47.03 20.00 9.70
C VAL A 317 -48.20 20.96 9.54
N THR A 318 -48.10 22.10 10.22
CA THR A 318 -49.06 23.20 10.14
C THR A 318 -48.61 24.24 9.12
N ARG A 319 -47.30 24.45 8.98
CA ARG A 319 -46.74 25.45 8.06
C ARG A 319 -45.30 25.12 7.64
N ARG A 320 -44.99 25.33 6.37
CA ARG A 320 -43.61 25.32 5.85
C ARG A 320 -42.96 26.66 6.14
N ILE A 321 -41.82 26.68 6.85
CA ILE A 321 -41.00 27.89 7.04
C ILE A 321 -40.10 28.11 5.82
N ALA A 322 -39.43 27.05 5.40
CA ALA A 322 -38.50 27.08 4.28
C ALA A 322 -38.34 25.68 3.68
N GLU A 323 -38.01 25.63 2.40
CA GLU A 323 -37.70 24.41 1.67
C GLU A 323 -36.36 24.52 0.96
N ASN A 324 -35.71 23.38 0.72
CA ASN A 324 -34.42 23.32 0.04
C ASN A 324 -33.32 24.20 0.68
N VAL A 325 -33.33 24.34 2.00
CA VAL A 325 -32.32 25.12 2.72
C VAL A 325 -31.00 24.34 2.70
N PRO A 326 -29.85 24.94 2.31
CA PRO A 326 -28.56 24.28 2.44
C PRO A 326 -28.32 23.79 3.86
N ASN A 327 -27.88 22.53 4.02
CA ASN A 327 -27.62 21.94 5.33
C ASN A 327 -26.31 22.45 5.95
N ASN A 328 -26.26 23.73 6.32
CA ASN A 328 -25.11 24.40 6.94
C ASN A 328 -25.33 24.68 8.45
N GLY A 329 -26.35 24.07 9.05
CA GLY A 329 -26.66 24.15 10.48
C GLY A 329 -27.43 25.39 10.92
N SER A 330 -27.87 26.29 10.01
CA SER A 330 -28.71 27.43 10.41
C SER A 330 -29.59 28.06 9.32
N TYR A 331 -30.67 28.70 9.75
CA TYR A 331 -31.58 29.49 8.91
C TYR A 331 -32.15 30.70 9.66
N ASN A 332 -32.18 31.87 9.02
CA ASN A 332 -32.78 33.07 9.61
C ASN A 332 -34.28 33.12 9.27
N TRP A 333 -35.12 33.07 10.30
CA TRP A 333 -36.57 33.04 10.16
C TRP A 333 -37.21 34.29 10.78
N SER A 334 -38.07 34.97 10.02
CA SER A 334 -38.92 36.05 10.52
C SER A 334 -40.29 35.51 10.92
N VAL A 335 -40.66 35.67 12.18
CA VAL A 335 -41.94 35.18 12.72
C VAL A 335 -43.09 35.94 12.06
N PRO A 336 -43.98 35.26 11.32
CA PRO A 336 -45.12 35.90 10.69
C PRO A 336 -46.10 36.48 11.72
N LYS A 337 -46.74 37.61 11.40
CA LYS A 337 -47.72 38.28 12.29
C LYS A 337 -49.09 37.61 12.33
N ASP A 338 -49.30 36.60 11.50
CA ASP A 338 -50.54 35.83 11.39
C ASP A 338 -50.45 34.47 12.11
N LEU A 339 -49.31 34.18 12.74
CA LEU A 339 -49.01 32.85 13.27
C LEU A 339 -49.90 32.49 14.48
N VAL A 340 -50.24 33.46 15.33
CA VAL A 340 -50.98 33.23 16.58
C VAL A 340 -52.47 32.98 16.33
N SER A 341 -53.03 33.45 15.21
CA SER A 341 -54.43 33.19 14.84
C SER A 341 -54.73 31.75 14.41
N GLU A 342 -53.72 30.96 14.02
CA GLU A 342 -53.92 29.65 13.38
C GLU A 342 -53.58 28.45 14.28
N THR A 343 -52.72 28.61 15.30
CA THR A 343 -52.09 27.46 16.00
C THR A 343 -52.21 27.47 17.53
N SER A 344 -53.19 28.18 18.11
CA SER A 344 -53.29 28.39 19.58
C SER A 344 -52.06 29.03 20.24
N GLY A 345 -51.10 29.52 19.43
CA GLY A 345 -49.85 30.14 19.86
C GLY A 345 -48.75 29.16 20.29
N VAL A 346 -48.95 27.84 20.15
CA VAL A 346 -47.99 26.80 20.55
C VAL A 346 -47.63 25.93 19.36
N PHE A 347 -46.33 25.87 19.04
CA PHE A 347 -45.81 25.11 17.90
C PHE A 347 -44.43 24.53 18.24
N LYS A 348 -44.00 23.53 17.46
CA LYS A 348 -42.64 23.00 17.48
C LYS A 348 -41.99 23.17 16.12
N ILE A 349 -40.73 23.57 16.09
CA ILE A 349 -39.93 23.63 14.86
C ILE A 349 -39.31 22.24 14.63
N ILE A 350 -39.44 21.74 13.40
CA ILE A 350 -38.73 20.55 12.95
C ILE A 350 -37.87 20.89 11.73
N VAL A 351 -36.72 20.24 11.63
CA VAL A 351 -35.86 20.29 10.46
C VAL A 351 -35.70 18.85 9.96
N GLY A 352 -36.07 18.61 8.71
CA GLY A 352 -36.02 17.29 8.08
C GLY A 352 -35.16 17.32 6.83
N ALA A 353 -34.43 16.23 6.57
CA ALA A 353 -33.72 16.07 5.31
C ALA A 353 -34.73 16.13 4.15
N ASN A 354 -34.39 16.84 3.07
CA ASN A 354 -35.17 16.79 1.85
C ASN A 354 -34.82 15.50 1.07
N GLU A 355 -35.21 14.37 1.64
CA GLU A 355 -35.12 13.10 0.93
C GLU A 355 -36.42 12.89 0.15
N ARG A 356 -36.38 13.28 -1.13
CA ARG A 356 -37.37 12.80 -2.09
C ARG A 356 -36.72 12.28 -3.36
N ALA A 357 -36.95 10.98 -3.55
CA ALA A 357 -36.90 10.20 -4.79
C ALA A 357 -35.50 9.89 -5.35
N GLY A 358 -34.92 8.81 -4.84
CA GLY A 358 -33.75 8.16 -5.42
C GLY A 358 -33.68 6.67 -5.11
N ALA A 359 -34.81 5.96 -5.06
CA ALA A 359 -34.86 4.49 -5.10
C ALA A 359 -36.26 4.00 -5.49
N SER A 360 -36.75 4.48 -6.64
CA SER A 360 -37.73 3.72 -7.43
C SER A 360 -37.34 3.87 -8.89
N ASP A 361 -36.34 3.11 -9.32
CA ASP A 361 -36.24 2.70 -10.71
C ASP A 361 -35.45 1.38 -10.82
N MET A 362 -36.20 0.36 -11.23
CA MET A 362 -35.87 -0.94 -11.84
C MET A 362 -35.11 -2.01 -11.06
#